data_AF-A0A9D4QBW7-F1
#
_entry.id   AF-A0A9D4QBW7-F1
#
_cell.length_a   1.000
_cell.length_b   1.000
_cell.length_c   1.000
_cell.angle_alpha   90.00
_cell.angle_beta   90.00
_cell.angle_gamma   90.00
#
_symmetry.space_group_name_H-M   'P 1'
#
loop_
_entity.id
_entity.type
_entity.pdbx_description
1 polymer ?
#
loop_
_entity_poly.entity_id
_entity_poly.type
_entity_poly.pdbx_seq_one_letter_code
_entity_poly.pdbx_strand_id
1 'polypeptide(L)'
;MDFKMAGTKKGITALQADIKIPGLPLKVVMEAIQQATEGKSEILKIMNDVISKPRTQKKDNWPVSERLEVPVHQRARFVGLGGHNLKKLTAETGVQLSAINDTCFEMFAPNQDAMNEAKEMVEQFLKEEREPTLEFGAVYTAKIVEIRESGVMVTLYPTMTPTLLHNSQLDQRKVSHPSALGLEEGQEITVKYFGRDPVSGKMRLSRKVLQTPPSSVIRNLS
;
A
#
# COMPACT_ATOMS: atom_id res chain seq x y z
N MET A 1 -8.76 -1.68 61.61
CA MET A 1 -8.14 -2.09 60.33
C MET A 1 -9.07 -1.62 59.24
N ASP A 2 -8.55 -0.88 58.27
CA ASP A 2 -9.28 -0.58 57.04
C ASP A 2 -8.70 -1.47 55.93
N PHE A 3 -9.53 -2.17 55.16
CA PHE A 3 -9.03 -3.00 54.08
C PHE A 3 -9.98 -3.02 52.89
N LYS A 4 -9.39 -3.14 51.71
CA LYS A 4 -10.07 -3.25 50.42
C LYS A 4 -9.80 -4.64 49.87
N MET A 5 -10.82 -5.29 49.34
CA MET A 5 -10.71 -6.60 48.71
C MET A 5 -11.43 -6.61 47.37
N ALA A 6 -10.73 -7.05 46.32
CA ALA A 6 -11.27 -7.22 44.99
C ALA A 6 -11.12 -8.68 44.54
N GLY A 7 -12.01 -9.15 43.67
CA GLY A 7 -11.94 -10.53 43.20
C GLY A 7 -13.05 -10.93 42.25
N THR A 8 -12.97 -12.18 41.81
CA THR A 8 -14.01 -12.85 41.02
C THR A 8 -14.83 -13.78 41.91
N LYS A 9 -15.83 -14.47 41.33
CA LYS A 9 -16.53 -15.57 42.02
C LYS A 9 -15.59 -16.69 42.47
N LYS A 10 -14.45 -16.88 41.81
CA LYS A 10 -13.51 -17.97 42.08
C LYS A 10 -12.48 -17.65 43.16
N GLY A 11 -12.28 -16.38 43.49
CA GLY A 11 -11.23 -15.99 44.42
C GLY A 11 -10.97 -14.50 44.51
N ILE A 12 -9.94 -14.14 45.27
CA ILE A 12 -9.47 -12.78 45.48
C ILE A 12 -8.40 -12.47 44.42
N THR A 13 -8.50 -11.32 43.78
CA THR A 13 -7.51 -10.82 42.81
C THR A 13 -6.60 -9.74 43.40
N ALA A 14 -7.09 -9.00 44.39
CA ALA A 14 -6.30 -8.01 45.11
C ALA A 14 -6.82 -7.83 46.53
N LEU A 15 -5.90 -7.57 47.47
CA LEU A 15 -6.19 -7.23 48.86
C LEU A 15 -5.22 -6.15 49.31
N GLN A 16 -5.76 -5.06 49.86
CA GLN A 16 -5.00 -3.97 50.47
C GLN A 16 -5.49 -3.79 51.90
N ALA A 17 -4.60 -3.75 52.89
CA ALA A 17 -4.98 -3.54 54.29
C ALA A 17 -4.10 -2.48 54.98
N ASP A 18 -4.74 -1.52 55.61
CA ASP A 18 -4.14 -0.45 56.41
C ASP A 18 -4.44 -0.72 57.90
N ILE A 19 -3.40 -1.13 58.64
CA ILE A 19 -3.50 -1.49 60.05
C ILE A 19 -2.89 -0.37 60.90
N LYS A 20 -3.72 0.27 61.74
CA LYS A 20 -3.31 1.40 62.60
C LYS A 20 -2.84 1.00 64.00
N ILE A 21 -3.13 -0.21 64.44
CA ILE A 21 -2.80 -0.71 65.78
C ILE A 21 -2.03 -2.03 65.71
N PRO A 22 -0.99 -2.22 66.52
CA PRO A 22 -0.31 -3.51 66.62
C PRO A 22 -1.20 -4.55 67.32
N GLY A 23 -1.01 -5.83 66.99
CA GLY A 23 -1.65 -6.94 67.72
C GLY A 23 -3.08 -7.29 67.31
N LEU A 24 -3.49 -7.00 66.06
CA LEU A 24 -4.81 -7.39 65.57
C LEU A 24 -4.95 -8.94 65.56
N PRO A 25 -5.92 -9.52 66.28
CA PRO A 25 -6.06 -10.97 66.35
C PRO A 25 -6.39 -11.58 64.98
N LEU A 26 -5.73 -12.68 64.62
CA LEU A 26 -5.95 -13.38 63.35
C LEU A 26 -7.42 -13.76 63.13
N LYS A 27 -8.12 -14.16 64.20
CA LYS A 27 -9.55 -14.48 64.16
C LYS A 27 -10.39 -13.33 63.61
N VAL A 28 -10.11 -12.10 64.02
CA VAL A 28 -10.83 -10.90 63.55
C VAL A 28 -10.54 -10.65 62.06
N VAL A 29 -9.31 -10.90 61.62
CA VAL A 29 -8.94 -10.80 60.19
C VAL A 29 -9.68 -11.85 59.36
N MET A 30 -9.77 -13.08 59.86
CA MET A 30 -10.50 -14.17 59.18
C MET A 30 -12.00 -13.85 59.04
N GLU A 31 -12.63 -13.37 60.12
CA GLU A 31 -14.04 -12.96 60.11
C GLU A 31 -14.27 -11.80 59.13
N ALA A 32 -13.38 -10.80 59.12
CA ALA A 32 -13.45 -9.68 58.19
C ALA A 32 -13.35 -10.14 56.72
N ILE A 33 -12.43 -11.06 56.40
CA ILE A 33 -12.27 -11.61 55.05
C ILE A 33 -13.50 -12.44 54.65
N GLN A 34 -14.06 -13.23 55.56
CA GLN A 34 -15.27 -14.00 55.32
C GLN A 34 -16.45 -13.08 54.98
N GLN A 35 -16.69 -12.06 55.81
CA GLN A 35 -17.75 -11.09 55.58
C GLN A 35 -17.55 -10.33 54.27
N ALA A 36 -16.32 -9.91 53.96
CA ALA A 36 -16.02 -9.25 52.70
C ALA A 36 -16.19 -10.19 51.50
N THR A 37 -16.02 -11.51 51.65
CA THR A 37 -16.22 -12.48 50.59
C THR A 37 -17.70 -12.63 50.24
N GLU A 38 -18.57 -12.62 51.25
CA GLU A 38 -20.02 -12.61 51.09
C GLU A 38 -20.47 -11.30 50.44
N GLY A 39 -20.03 -10.15 50.97
CA GLY A 39 -20.34 -8.83 50.42
C GLY A 39 -19.90 -8.67 48.95
N LYS A 40 -18.67 -9.11 48.63
CA LYS A 40 -18.17 -9.15 47.24
C LYS A 40 -19.08 -9.99 46.34
N SER A 41 -19.54 -11.14 46.83
CA SER A 41 -20.38 -12.06 46.05
C SER A 41 -21.75 -11.45 45.73
N GLU A 42 -22.34 -10.73 46.68
CA GLU A 42 -23.60 -10.00 46.47
C GLU A 42 -23.43 -8.84 45.48
N ILE A 43 -22.36 -8.04 45.62
CA ILE A 43 -22.05 -6.97 44.65
C ILE A 43 -21.87 -7.55 43.24
N LEU A 44 -21.12 -8.65 43.11
CA LEU A 44 -20.94 -9.32 41.82
C LEU A 44 -22.27 -9.82 41.24
N LYS A 45 -23.22 -10.25 42.06
CA LYS A 45 -24.55 -10.67 41.60
C LYS A 45 -25.30 -9.49 41.00
N ILE A 46 -25.37 -8.36 41.71
CA ILE A 46 -26.00 -7.12 41.23
C ILE A 46 -25.35 -6.63 39.92
N MET A 47 -24.01 -6.69 39.83
CA MET A 47 -23.30 -6.34 38.58
C MET A 47 -23.69 -7.26 37.42
N ASN A 48 -23.84 -8.57 37.67
CA ASN A 48 -24.19 -9.56 36.66
C ASN A 48 -25.63 -9.39 36.14
N ASP A 49 -26.53 -8.86 36.96
CA ASP A 49 -27.90 -8.55 36.53
C ASP A 49 -27.93 -7.46 35.45
N VAL A 50 -26.92 -6.59 35.42
CA VAL A 50 -26.75 -5.56 34.38
C VAL A 50 -25.91 -6.06 33.20
N ILE A 51 -24.74 -6.66 33.48
CA ILE A 51 -23.84 -7.18 32.44
C ILE A 51 -23.05 -8.38 32.96
N SER A 52 -23.42 -9.58 32.50
CA SER A 52 -22.79 -10.83 32.95
C SER A 52 -21.63 -11.31 32.06
N LYS A 53 -21.54 -10.79 30.84
CA LYS A 53 -20.53 -11.16 29.85
C LYS A 53 -20.06 -9.92 29.06
N PRO A 54 -18.81 -9.93 28.56
CA PRO A 54 -18.37 -8.90 27.62
C PRO A 54 -19.31 -8.82 26.41
N ARG A 55 -19.49 -7.62 25.86
CA ARG A 55 -20.28 -7.41 24.64
C ARG A 55 -19.60 -8.15 23.47
N THR A 56 -20.40 -8.84 22.66
CA THR A 56 -19.92 -9.55 21.47
C THR A 56 -19.58 -8.60 20.32
N GLN A 57 -20.31 -7.49 20.21
CA GLN A 57 -20.07 -6.47 19.21
C GLN A 57 -19.33 -5.28 19.84
N LYS A 58 -18.30 -4.82 19.14
CA LYS A 58 -17.62 -3.56 19.46
C LYS A 58 -18.56 -2.40 19.10
N LYS A 59 -18.37 -1.25 19.74
CA LYS A 59 -19.06 -0.03 19.32
C LYS A 59 -18.53 0.41 17.95
N ASP A 60 -19.36 1.06 17.15
CA ASP A 60 -18.99 1.51 15.80
C ASP A 60 -17.78 2.47 15.81
N ASN A 61 -17.68 3.28 16.86
CA ASN A 61 -16.59 4.23 17.09
C ASN A 61 -15.41 3.64 17.87
N TRP A 62 -15.31 2.32 17.97
CA TRP A 62 -14.20 1.67 18.65
C TRP A 62 -12.96 1.68 17.74
N PRO A 63 -11.77 2.10 18.24
CA PRO A 63 -10.55 2.05 17.44
C PRO A 63 -10.20 0.62 17.03
N VAL A 64 -9.80 0.45 15.78
CA VAL A 64 -9.44 -0.86 15.22
C VAL A 64 -8.00 -0.86 14.76
N SER A 65 -7.36 -2.01 14.90
CA SER A 65 -5.99 -2.26 14.47
C SER A 65 -5.97 -3.46 13.55
N GLU A 66 -5.32 -3.33 12.40
CA GLU A 66 -5.16 -4.41 11.44
C GLU A 66 -3.73 -4.47 10.91
N ARG A 67 -3.29 -5.66 10.48
CA ARG A 67 -1.99 -5.83 9.86
C ARG A 67 -2.15 -5.82 8.35
N LEU A 68 -1.31 -5.03 7.69
CA LEU A 68 -1.19 -4.95 6.25
C LEU A 68 0.14 -5.58 5.84
N GLU A 69 0.06 -6.60 4.99
CA GLU A 69 1.24 -7.17 4.35
C GLU A 69 1.43 -6.56 2.97
N VAL A 70 2.62 -5.98 2.74
CA VAL A 70 3.03 -5.39 1.48
C VAL A 70 4.27 -6.14 0.99
N PRO A 71 4.24 -6.72 -0.22
CA PRO A 71 5.42 -7.35 -0.79
C PRO A 71 6.60 -6.38 -0.90
N VAL A 72 7.83 -6.86 -0.65
CA VAL A 72 9.05 -6.02 -0.65
C VAL A 72 9.19 -5.21 -1.94
N HIS A 73 8.88 -5.80 -3.09
CA HIS A 73 8.97 -5.13 -4.40
C HIS A 73 7.95 -3.98 -4.58
N GLN A 74 6.86 -3.97 -3.82
CA GLN A 74 5.83 -2.92 -3.87
C GLN A 74 6.00 -1.86 -2.78
N ARG A 75 6.84 -2.12 -1.76
CA ARG A 75 7.06 -1.23 -0.60
C ARG A 75 7.42 0.20 -1.03
N ALA A 76 8.33 0.36 -1.98
CA ALA A 76 8.75 1.69 -2.46
C ALA A 76 7.57 2.50 -3.02
N ARG A 77 6.66 1.82 -3.72
CA ARG A 77 5.46 2.43 -4.30
C ARG A 77 4.39 2.72 -3.25
N PHE A 78 4.20 1.78 -2.33
CA PHE A 78 3.31 1.93 -1.18
C PHE A 78 3.67 3.15 -0.34
N VAL A 79 4.95 3.31 0.01
CA VAL A 79 5.45 4.45 0.79
C VAL A 79 5.37 5.73 -0.04
N GLY A 80 5.67 5.65 -1.33
CA GLY A 80 5.78 6.79 -2.24
C GLY A 80 7.04 7.61 -1.99
N LEU A 81 7.35 8.53 -2.91
CA LEU A 81 8.51 9.41 -2.81
C LEU A 81 8.45 10.23 -1.50
N GLY A 82 9.46 10.07 -0.63
CA GLY A 82 9.53 10.78 0.65
C GLY A 82 8.38 10.48 1.63
N GLY A 83 7.71 9.32 1.47
CA GLY A 83 6.55 8.95 2.31
C GLY A 83 5.25 9.68 1.94
N HIS A 84 5.16 10.27 0.74
CA HIS A 84 4.00 11.04 0.31
C HIS A 84 2.68 10.26 0.44
N ASN A 85 2.65 9.00 0.02
CA ASN A 85 1.42 8.20 0.02
C ASN A 85 0.95 7.89 1.45
N LEU A 86 1.88 7.61 2.36
CA LEU A 86 1.54 7.39 3.78
C LEU A 86 0.99 8.67 4.41
N LYS A 87 1.61 9.82 4.14
CA LYS A 87 1.14 11.12 4.64
C LYS A 87 -0.25 11.45 4.10
N LYS A 88 -0.48 11.21 2.80
CA LYS A 88 -1.79 11.38 2.15
C LYS A 88 -2.84 10.49 2.82
N LEU A 89 -2.53 9.21 2.99
CA LEU A 89 -3.44 8.25 3.63
C LEU A 89 -3.83 8.69 5.04
N THR A 90 -2.85 9.07 5.87
CA THR A 90 -3.11 9.57 7.22
C THR A 90 -3.90 10.87 7.23
N ALA A 91 -3.65 11.79 6.28
CA ALA A 91 -4.37 13.05 6.20
C ALA A 91 -5.84 12.86 5.78
N GLU A 92 -6.12 11.94 4.86
CA GLU A 92 -7.46 11.70 4.33
C GLU A 92 -8.31 10.82 5.28
N THR A 93 -7.73 9.78 5.89
CA THR A 93 -8.49 8.82 6.72
C THR A 93 -8.27 8.93 8.22
N GLY A 94 -7.24 9.65 8.66
CA GLY A 94 -6.81 9.64 10.07
C GLY A 94 -6.15 8.33 10.52
N VAL A 95 -5.93 7.37 9.62
CA VAL A 95 -5.25 6.10 9.93
C VAL A 95 -3.76 6.32 10.13
N GLN A 96 -3.23 5.74 11.21
CA GLN A 96 -1.81 5.73 11.52
C GLN A 96 -1.18 4.42 11.05
N LEU A 97 -0.09 4.53 10.30
CA LEU A 97 0.69 3.40 9.80
C LEU A 97 2.02 3.31 10.54
N SER A 98 2.31 2.15 11.11
CA SER A 98 3.59 1.84 11.75
C SER A 98 4.24 0.63 11.10
N ALA A 99 5.51 0.72 10.70
CA ALA A 99 6.22 -0.41 10.14
C ALA A 99 6.64 -1.38 11.27
N ILE A 100 6.18 -2.63 11.20
CA ILE A 100 6.65 -3.70 12.09
C ILE A 100 7.95 -4.29 11.52
N ASN A 101 7.99 -4.52 10.21
CA ASN A 101 9.17 -5.01 9.49
C ASN A 101 9.13 -4.58 8.00
N ASP A 102 9.95 -5.19 7.15
CA ASP A 102 10.05 -4.82 5.74
C ASP A 102 8.79 -5.12 4.92
N THR A 103 8.00 -6.10 5.33
CA THR A 103 6.80 -6.55 4.60
C THR A 103 5.50 -6.31 5.36
N CYS A 104 5.55 -5.95 6.64
CA CYS A 104 4.38 -5.86 7.49
C CYS A 104 4.28 -4.47 8.13
N PHE A 105 3.10 -3.88 7.97
CA PHE A 105 2.70 -2.62 8.57
C PHE A 105 1.50 -2.85 9.49
N GLU A 106 1.46 -2.13 10.60
CA GLU A 106 0.30 -2.03 11.48
C GLU A 106 -0.49 -0.77 11.13
N MET A 107 -1.77 -0.95 10.81
CA MET A 107 -2.74 0.12 10.60
C MET A 107 -3.55 0.30 11.87
N PHE A 108 -3.56 1.50 12.42
CA PHE A 108 -4.44 1.88 13.52
C PHE A 108 -5.43 2.95 13.06
N ALA A 109 -6.71 2.63 13.15
CA ALA A 109 -7.80 3.50 12.72
C ALA A 109 -8.70 3.89 13.91
N PRO A 110 -9.28 5.10 13.89
CA PRO A 110 -10.20 5.56 14.93
C PRO A 110 -11.52 4.76 14.96
N ASN A 111 -11.94 4.19 13.84
CA ASN A 111 -13.13 3.37 13.69
C ASN A 111 -13.02 2.44 12.47
N GLN A 112 -14.00 1.56 12.27
CA GLN A 112 -13.99 0.59 11.18
C GLN A 112 -14.15 1.25 9.79
N ASP A 113 -14.90 2.35 9.69
CA ASP A 113 -15.13 3.03 8.41
C ASP A 113 -13.83 3.66 7.86
N ALA A 114 -13.08 4.34 8.72
CA ALA A 114 -11.76 4.89 8.40
C ALA A 114 -10.76 3.78 8.01
N MET A 115 -10.85 2.60 8.64
CA MET A 115 -10.05 1.44 8.26
C MET A 115 -10.39 0.95 6.86
N ASN A 116 -11.67 0.91 6.51
CA ASN A 116 -12.14 0.45 5.19
C ASN A 116 -11.69 1.44 4.09
N GLU A 117 -11.88 2.75 4.30
CA GLU A 117 -11.42 3.78 3.37
C GLU A 117 -9.89 3.74 3.18
N ALA A 118 -9.14 3.54 4.27
CA ALA A 118 -7.69 3.39 4.19
C ALA A 118 -7.30 2.17 3.36
N LYS A 119 -7.96 1.02 3.54
CA LYS A 119 -7.71 -0.18 2.73
C LYS A 119 -7.98 0.07 1.24
N GLU A 120 -9.06 0.76 0.89
CA GLU A 120 -9.36 1.10 -0.51
C GLU A 120 -8.24 1.96 -1.13
N MET A 121 -7.72 2.95 -0.40
CA MET A 121 -6.58 3.74 -0.85
C MET A 121 -5.28 2.93 -0.93
N VAL A 122 -5.02 2.05 0.04
CA VAL A 122 -3.87 1.14 -0.01
C VAL A 122 -3.96 0.26 -1.25
N GLU A 123 -5.14 -0.29 -1.54
CA GLU A 123 -5.37 -1.06 -2.76
C GLU A 123 -5.09 -0.21 -3.99
N GLN A 124 -5.51 1.06 -4.05
CA GLN A 124 -5.16 1.95 -5.16
C GLN A 124 -3.65 2.19 -5.28
N PHE A 125 -2.95 2.38 -4.15
CA PHE A 125 -1.50 2.55 -4.15
C PHE A 125 -0.75 1.28 -4.57
N LEU A 126 -1.32 0.09 -4.34
CA LEU A 126 -0.75 -1.22 -4.67
C LEU A 126 -1.27 -1.83 -5.98
N LYS A 127 -2.38 -1.31 -6.52
CA LYS A 127 -2.95 -1.69 -7.81
C LYS A 127 -1.93 -1.43 -8.89
N GLU A 128 -1.24 -2.47 -9.33
CA GLU A 128 -0.37 -2.41 -10.49
C GLU A 128 -1.17 -1.74 -11.61
N GLU A 129 -0.76 -0.53 -12.00
CA GLU A 129 -0.95 -0.11 -13.36
C GLU A 129 -0.23 -1.17 -14.16
N ARG A 130 -0.93 -2.26 -14.49
CA ARG A 130 -0.42 -3.34 -15.31
C ARG A 130 0.11 -2.63 -16.54
N GLU A 131 1.44 -2.53 -16.67
CA GLU A 131 2.04 -2.21 -17.94
C GLU A 131 1.39 -3.20 -18.91
N PRO A 132 0.61 -2.73 -19.89
CA PRO A 132 -0.11 -3.64 -20.77
C PRO A 132 0.92 -4.59 -21.37
N THR A 133 0.66 -5.90 -21.28
CA THR A 133 1.54 -6.92 -21.84
C THR A 133 1.61 -6.70 -23.34
N LEU A 134 2.73 -6.15 -23.81
CA LEU A 134 2.94 -5.88 -25.22
C LEU A 134 3.27 -7.18 -25.94
N GLU A 135 2.57 -7.47 -27.02
CA GLU A 135 2.80 -8.65 -27.84
C GLU A 135 3.96 -8.39 -28.81
N PHE A 136 4.92 -9.31 -28.85
CA PHE A 136 6.04 -9.21 -29.76
C PHE A 136 5.55 -9.14 -31.21
N GLY A 137 5.99 -8.12 -31.94
CA GLY A 137 5.60 -7.88 -33.32
C GLY A 137 4.29 -7.12 -33.50
N ALA A 138 3.56 -6.81 -32.43
CA ALA A 138 2.38 -5.94 -32.53
C ALA A 138 2.76 -4.49 -32.81
N VAL A 139 1.80 -3.77 -33.38
CA VAL A 139 1.93 -2.37 -33.78
C VAL A 139 1.13 -1.50 -32.83
N TYR A 140 1.75 -0.46 -32.29
CA TYR A 140 1.16 0.45 -31.31
C TYR A 140 1.28 1.90 -31.76
N THR A 141 0.34 2.73 -31.32
CA THR A 141 0.45 4.19 -31.42
C THR A 141 1.26 4.69 -30.22
N ALA A 142 2.28 5.49 -30.50
CA ALA A 142 3.20 6.04 -29.52
C ALA A 142 3.14 7.57 -29.59
N LYS A 143 3.04 8.23 -28.44
CA LYS A 143 3.09 9.70 -28.35
C LYS A 143 4.52 10.16 -28.10
N ILE A 144 4.99 11.14 -28.87
CA ILE A 144 6.30 11.77 -28.67
C ILE A 144 6.23 12.63 -27.41
N VAL A 145 7.10 12.33 -26.45
CA VAL A 145 7.21 13.05 -25.18
C VAL A 145 8.30 14.11 -25.26
N GLU A 146 9.41 13.80 -25.93
CA GLU A 146 10.59 14.65 -26.00
C GLU A 146 11.41 14.30 -27.25
N ILE A 147 12.03 15.29 -27.90
CA ILE A 147 12.95 15.07 -29.03
C ILE A 147 14.39 15.31 -28.58
N ARG A 148 15.29 14.37 -28.87
CA ARG A 148 16.72 14.45 -28.57
C ARG A 148 17.57 14.25 -29.82
N GLU A 149 18.84 14.62 -29.76
CA GLU A 149 19.76 14.45 -30.90
C GLU A 149 19.89 12.98 -31.35
N SER A 150 19.84 12.03 -30.41
CA SER A 150 20.00 10.59 -30.68
C SER A 150 18.71 9.87 -31.09
N GLY A 151 17.55 10.52 -30.98
CA GLY A 151 16.25 9.89 -31.21
C GLY A 151 15.08 10.65 -30.59
N VAL A 152 13.91 10.04 -30.64
CA VAL A 152 12.69 10.58 -30.02
C VAL A 152 12.29 9.72 -28.84
N MET A 153 11.92 10.35 -27.73
CA MET A 153 11.38 9.68 -26.57
C MET A 153 9.87 9.50 -26.77
N VAL A 154 9.39 8.27 -26.74
CA VAL A 154 7.97 7.96 -26.98
C VAL A 154 7.38 7.17 -25.84
N THR A 155 6.09 7.39 -25.57
CA THR A 155 5.32 6.56 -24.66
C THR A 155 4.17 5.89 -25.40
N LEU A 156 3.94 4.59 -25.14
CA LEU A 156 2.82 3.83 -25.73
C LEU A 156 1.52 4.04 -24.95
N TYR A 157 1.64 4.15 -23.63
CA TYR A 157 0.51 4.40 -22.72
C TYR A 157 0.95 5.44 -21.69
N PRO A 158 0.05 6.33 -21.23
CA PRO A 158 0.42 7.43 -20.33
C PRO A 158 1.19 7.01 -19.07
N THR A 159 0.97 5.79 -18.59
CA THR A 159 1.57 5.21 -17.39
C THR A 159 2.91 4.51 -17.64
N MET A 160 3.30 4.31 -18.91
CA MET A 160 4.56 3.65 -19.25
C MET A 160 5.73 4.62 -19.24
N THR A 161 6.89 4.11 -18.83
CA THR A 161 8.14 4.87 -18.90
C THR A 161 8.48 5.24 -20.35
N PRO A 162 8.83 6.50 -20.63
CA PRO A 162 9.20 6.90 -21.97
C PRO A 162 10.41 6.09 -22.48
N THR A 163 10.28 5.55 -23.69
CA THR A 163 11.29 4.72 -24.35
C THR A 163 11.94 5.47 -25.51
N LEU A 164 13.26 5.38 -25.61
CA LEU A 164 14.00 6.00 -26.70
C LEU A 164 13.84 5.21 -28.01
N LEU A 165 13.28 5.86 -29.02
CA LEU A 165 13.30 5.40 -30.41
C LEU A 165 14.49 6.06 -31.12
N HIS A 166 15.57 5.28 -31.30
CA HIS A 166 16.83 5.76 -31.88
C HIS A 166 16.66 6.20 -33.35
N ASN A 167 17.45 7.17 -33.82
CA ASN A 167 17.38 7.72 -35.18
C ASN A 167 17.42 6.64 -36.28
N SER A 168 18.20 5.57 -36.09
CA SER A 168 18.30 4.44 -37.03
C SER A 168 17.03 3.61 -37.18
N GLN A 169 16.08 3.76 -36.26
CA GLN A 169 14.79 3.07 -36.22
C GLN A 169 13.61 3.98 -36.64
N LEU A 170 13.87 5.25 -36.98
CA LEU A 170 12.83 6.21 -37.37
C LEU A 170 12.40 6.07 -38.83
N ASP A 171 13.36 5.90 -39.73
CA ASP A 171 13.13 5.93 -41.17
C ASP A 171 14.07 4.98 -41.92
N GLN A 172 13.76 4.65 -43.17
CA GLN A 172 14.66 3.92 -44.05
C GLN A 172 15.91 4.72 -44.41
N ARG A 173 15.77 6.05 -44.54
CA ARG A 173 16.88 6.96 -44.82
C ARG A 173 17.76 7.15 -43.58
N LYS A 174 19.01 7.55 -43.78
CA LYS A 174 19.89 7.91 -42.67
C LYS A 174 19.44 9.25 -42.09
N VAL A 175 18.88 9.20 -40.89
CA VAL A 175 18.40 10.39 -40.15
C VAL A 175 19.49 10.85 -39.20
N SER A 176 19.99 12.08 -39.38
CA SER A 176 20.94 12.70 -38.45
C SER A 176 20.24 13.32 -37.25
N HIS A 177 19.06 13.92 -37.45
CA HIS A 177 18.25 14.54 -36.40
C HIS A 177 16.75 14.25 -36.64
N PRO A 178 15.96 13.94 -35.60
CA PRO A 178 14.52 13.67 -35.77
C PRO A 178 13.72 14.78 -36.45
N SER A 179 14.12 16.05 -36.27
CA SER A 179 13.48 17.20 -36.91
C SER A 179 13.50 17.14 -38.44
N ALA A 180 14.44 16.41 -39.04
CA ALA A 180 14.49 16.21 -40.50
C ALA A 180 13.29 15.41 -41.04
N LEU A 181 12.54 14.74 -40.16
CA LEU A 181 11.34 13.98 -40.50
C LEU A 181 10.03 14.75 -40.21
N GLY A 182 10.11 16.01 -39.76
CA GLY A 182 8.93 16.79 -39.36
C GLY A 182 8.20 16.20 -38.15
N LEU A 183 8.94 15.57 -37.24
CA LEU A 183 8.40 15.07 -35.98
C LEU A 183 8.39 16.18 -34.93
N GLU A 184 7.27 16.31 -34.23
CA GLU A 184 7.06 17.32 -33.18
C GLU A 184 6.70 16.67 -31.84
N GLU A 185 6.97 17.38 -30.74
CA GLU A 185 6.56 16.93 -29.40
C GLU A 185 5.03 16.89 -29.31
N GLY A 186 4.50 15.84 -28.67
CA GLY A 186 3.07 15.59 -28.56
C GLY A 186 2.43 14.90 -29.76
N GLN A 187 3.14 14.74 -30.89
CA GLN A 187 2.63 14.02 -32.05
C GLN A 187 2.54 12.51 -31.80
N GLU A 188 1.53 11.87 -32.40
CA GLU A 188 1.37 10.42 -32.39
C GLU A 188 2.02 9.77 -33.61
N ILE A 189 2.80 8.71 -33.38
CA ILE A 189 3.47 7.93 -34.41
C ILE A 189 3.22 6.44 -34.22
N THR A 190 3.17 5.70 -35.32
CA THR A 190 2.99 4.24 -35.27
C THR A 190 4.34 3.53 -35.19
N VAL A 191 4.48 2.59 -34.24
CA VAL A 191 5.71 1.83 -33.99
C VAL A 191 5.43 0.34 -33.82
N LYS A 192 6.36 -0.52 -34.21
CA LYS A 192 6.32 -1.96 -33.98
C LYS A 192 7.17 -2.35 -32.77
N TYR A 193 6.63 -3.18 -31.89
CA TYR A 193 7.31 -3.66 -30.69
C TYR A 193 8.09 -4.95 -30.94
N PHE A 194 9.32 -5.03 -30.43
CA PHE A 194 10.25 -6.16 -30.58
C PHE A 194 10.70 -6.74 -29.25
N GLY A 195 9.88 -6.66 -28.21
CA GLY A 195 10.24 -7.15 -26.88
C GLY A 195 11.11 -6.16 -26.10
N ARG A 196 11.62 -6.64 -24.96
CA ARG A 196 12.61 -5.93 -24.16
C ARG A 196 14.01 -6.45 -24.46
N ASP A 197 14.98 -5.56 -24.40
CA ASP A 197 16.39 -5.94 -24.45
C ASP A 197 16.73 -6.81 -23.23
N PRO A 198 17.34 -7.99 -23.42
CA PRO A 198 17.61 -8.92 -22.33
C PRO A 198 18.63 -8.42 -21.30
N VAL A 199 19.45 -7.42 -21.65
CA VAL A 199 20.48 -6.85 -20.77
C VAL A 199 19.99 -5.55 -20.14
N SER A 200 19.44 -4.63 -20.94
CA SER A 200 19.03 -3.31 -20.45
C SER A 200 17.59 -3.23 -19.95
N GLY A 201 16.76 -4.24 -20.25
CA GLY A 201 15.33 -4.26 -19.92
C GLY A 201 14.49 -3.22 -20.67
N LYS A 202 15.09 -2.38 -21.51
CA LYS A 202 14.39 -1.33 -22.25
C LYS A 202 13.61 -1.92 -23.43
N MET A 203 12.49 -1.30 -23.74
CA MET A 203 11.66 -1.70 -24.87
C MET A 203 12.36 -1.43 -26.20
N ARG A 204 12.24 -2.38 -27.13
CA ARG A 204 12.75 -2.25 -28.49
C ARG A 204 11.60 -1.89 -29.42
N LEU A 205 11.65 -0.69 -29.99
CA LEU A 205 10.63 -0.14 -30.89
C LEU A 205 11.25 0.17 -32.26
N SER A 206 10.47 0.05 -33.33
CA SER A 206 10.87 0.51 -34.66
C SER A 206 9.70 1.08 -35.46
N ARG A 207 9.89 2.27 -36.03
CA ARG A 207 8.99 2.86 -37.04
C ARG A 207 9.42 2.45 -38.45
N LYS A 208 10.73 2.32 -38.67
CA LYS A 208 11.34 1.95 -39.96
C LYS A 208 10.75 0.68 -40.58
N VAL A 209 10.47 -0.34 -39.78
CA VAL A 209 9.95 -1.63 -40.27
C VAL A 209 8.53 -1.52 -40.85
N LEU A 210 7.80 -0.46 -40.51
CA LEU A 210 6.45 -0.20 -41.02
C LEU A 210 6.46 0.60 -42.33
N GLN A 211 7.62 1.11 -42.75
CA GLN A 211 7.73 1.88 -43.98
C GLN A 211 8.03 0.96 -45.18
N THR A 212 7.30 1.13 -46.27
CA THR A 212 7.53 0.44 -47.53
C THR A 212 8.94 0.74 -48.05
N PRO A 213 9.75 -0.28 -48.43
CA PRO A 213 11.04 -0.01 -49.04
C PRO A 213 10.86 0.73 -50.38
N PRO A 214 11.72 1.71 -50.70
CA PRO A 214 11.71 2.33 -52.00
C PRO A 214 11.97 1.24 -53.05
N SER A 215 11.07 1.15 -54.04
CA SER A 215 11.21 0.20 -55.15
C SER A 215 12.58 0.37 -55.80
N SER A 216 13.38 -0.69 -55.78
CA SER A 216 14.65 -0.73 -56.50
C SER A 216 14.32 -0.70 -57.99
N VAL A 217 14.50 0.46 -58.63
CA VAL A 217 14.54 0.55 -60.09
C VAL A 217 15.71 -0.30 -60.54
N ILE A 218 15.40 -1.46 -61.14
CA ILE A 218 16.40 -2.32 -61.78
C ILE A 218 16.98 -1.50 -62.93
N ARG A 219 18.23 -1.03 -62.79
CA ARG A 219 19.00 -0.48 -63.91
C ARG A 219 19.32 -1.64 -64.84
N ASN A 220 18.55 -1.77 -65.92
CA ASN A 220 18.95 -2.61 -67.04
C ASN A 220 20.27 -2.07 -67.58
N LEU A 221 21.33 -2.89 -67.47
CA LEU A 221 22.58 -2.68 -68.16
C LEU A 221 22.39 -3.15 -69.61
N SER A 222 22.28 -2.19 -70.52
CA SER A 222 22.48 -2.39 -71.96
C SER A 222 23.92 -2.10 -72.34
#